data_AF-A0A952E1T8-F1
#
_entry.id   AF-A0A952E1T8-F1
#
_cell.length_a   1.000
_cell.length_b   1.000
_cell.length_c   1.000
_cell.angle_alpha   90.00
_cell.angle_beta   90.00
_cell.angle_gamma   90.00
#
_symmetry.space_group_name_H-M   'P 1'
#
loop_
_entity.id
_entity.type
_entity.pdbx_description
1 polymer ?
#
loop_
_entity_poly.entity_id
_entity_poly.type
_entity_poly.pdbx_seq_one_letter_code
_entity_poly.pdbx_strand_id
1 'polypeptide(L)'
;MIQAHRLTDTSIFLGQTCALCKQEFVSGDEIVICPEDGSRHHVGCWQANGNKCTAYGCTGAGQIGVPTRPLGQPVREHPTRRTRVITQDPEHSPIRPPAARPIPNAPGSKVRTLPAGSFGCARTCLFITIILVVILLAISCFGLWALANRIMMPTNSVPIYAPLFEALAFIPALSPL
;
A
#
# COMPACT_ATOMS: atom_id res chain seq x y z
N MET A 1 16.34 16.72 -13.67
CA MET A 1 15.71 15.98 -14.78
C MET A 1 15.50 14.55 -14.35
N ILE A 2 14.30 14.00 -14.54
CA ILE A 2 13.99 12.62 -14.17
C ILE A 2 14.27 11.73 -15.38
N GLN A 3 14.87 10.56 -15.14
CA GLN A 3 15.19 9.61 -16.20
C GLN A 3 14.04 8.60 -16.38
N ALA A 4 13.65 8.38 -17.63
CA ALA A 4 12.76 7.28 -18.00
C ALA A 4 13.57 5.97 -18.12
N HIS A 5 13.01 4.89 -17.59
CA HIS A 5 13.58 3.55 -17.65
C HIS A 5 12.61 2.62 -18.37
N ARG A 6 13.09 1.98 -19.44
CA ARG A 6 12.34 0.95 -20.14
C ARG A 6 12.52 -0.40 -19.45
N LEU A 7 11.42 -1.09 -19.16
CA LEU A 7 11.43 -2.38 -18.52
C LEU A 7 11.72 -3.49 -19.54
N THR A 8 12.55 -4.44 -19.13
CA THR A 8 12.82 -5.69 -19.85
C THR A 8 12.28 -6.86 -19.05
N ASP A 9 12.27 -8.07 -19.63
CA ASP A 9 11.77 -9.30 -18.99
C ASP A 9 12.53 -9.69 -17.71
N THR A 10 13.72 -9.13 -17.50
CA THR A 10 14.57 -9.36 -16.32
C THR A 10 14.50 -8.22 -15.30
N SER A 11 13.60 -7.26 -15.49
CA SER A 11 13.52 -6.09 -14.61
C SER A 11 12.90 -6.42 -13.25
N ILE A 12 13.48 -5.87 -12.18
CA ILE A 12 12.97 -6.02 -10.81
C ILE A 12 11.64 -5.30 -10.55
N PHE A 13 11.21 -4.45 -11.48
CA PHE A 13 10.00 -3.64 -11.35
C PHE A 13 8.76 -4.33 -11.93
N LEU A 14 8.93 -5.46 -12.63
CA LEU A 14 7.80 -6.23 -13.15
C LEU A 14 6.87 -6.70 -12.02
N GLY A 15 5.57 -6.64 -12.27
CA GLY A 15 4.53 -7.00 -11.29
C GLY A 15 4.35 -5.99 -10.15
N GLN A 16 5.21 -4.97 -10.02
CA GLN A 16 4.94 -3.83 -9.14
C GLN A 16 3.91 -2.90 -9.81
N THR A 17 3.23 -2.07 -9.02
CA THR A 17 2.14 -1.22 -9.53
C THR A 17 2.52 0.24 -9.64
N CYS A 18 2.00 0.92 -10.66
CA CYS A 18 2.07 2.37 -10.77
C CYS A 18 1.32 3.06 -9.62
N ALA A 19 1.96 4.07 -9.00
CA ALA A 19 1.36 4.80 -7.90
C ALA A 19 0.17 5.69 -8.32
N LEU A 20 0.00 6.03 -9.60
CA LEU A 20 -1.19 6.72 -10.12
C LEU A 20 -2.29 5.75 -10.55
N CYS A 21 -2.09 4.99 -11.64
CA CYS A 21 -3.16 4.18 -12.25
C CYS A 21 -3.39 2.82 -11.57
N LYS A 22 -2.50 2.41 -10.65
CA LYS A 22 -2.54 1.12 -9.94
C LYS A 22 -2.40 -0.12 -10.81
N GLN A 23 -2.12 0.04 -12.11
CA GLN A 23 -1.83 -1.09 -12.98
C GLN A 23 -0.42 -1.62 -12.74
N GLU A 24 -0.26 -2.93 -12.87
CA GLU A 24 1.03 -3.60 -12.80
C GLU A 24 1.92 -3.22 -13.99
N PHE A 25 3.22 -3.18 -13.75
CA PHE A 25 4.21 -2.97 -14.78
C PHE A 25 4.52 -4.27 -15.51
N VAL A 26 4.52 -4.18 -16.84
CA VAL A 26 4.88 -5.28 -17.73
C VAL A 26 6.16 -4.99 -18.51
N SER A 27 6.71 -6.01 -19.15
CA SER A 27 7.89 -5.84 -20.00
C SER A 27 7.58 -4.90 -21.16
N GLY A 28 8.52 -4.01 -21.47
CA GLY A 28 8.37 -2.98 -22.50
C GLY A 28 7.78 -1.65 -22.00
N ASP A 29 7.18 -1.62 -20.79
CA ASP A 29 6.71 -0.37 -20.20
C ASP A 29 7.86 0.61 -19.96
N GLU A 30 7.55 1.90 -20.07
CA GLU A 30 8.45 2.97 -19.65
C GLU A 30 7.97 3.55 -18.33
N ILE A 31 8.86 3.52 -17.34
CA ILE A 31 8.58 4.00 -16.00
C ILE A 31 9.52 5.13 -15.60
N VAL A 32 9.06 5.94 -14.66
CA VAL A 32 9.88 6.90 -13.93
C VAL A 32 9.80 6.60 -12.45
N ILE A 33 10.89 6.91 -11.76
CA ILE A 33 11.01 6.75 -10.31
C ILE A 33 11.08 8.15 -9.71
N CYS A 34 10.19 8.44 -8.77
CA CYS A 34 10.19 9.71 -8.07
C CYS A 34 11.50 9.86 -7.26
N PRO A 35 12.20 11.01 -7.38
CA PRO A 35 13.48 11.20 -6.69
C PRO A 35 13.35 11.34 -5.16
N GLU A 36 12.16 11.69 -4.67
CA GLU A 36 11.94 11.95 -3.23
C GLU A 36 11.58 10.68 -2.45
N ASP A 37 10.64 9.87 -2.96
CA ASP A 37 10.08 8.73 -2.22
C ASP A 37 10.32 7.37 -2.91
N GLY A 38 10.91 7.36 -4.11
CA GLY A 38 11.14 6.13 -4.87
C GLY A 38 9.86 5.49 -5.44
N SER A 39 8.71 6.15 -5.38
CA SER A 39 7.48 5.67 -5.99
C SER A 39 7.61 5.60 -7.50
N ARG A 40 7.00 4.58 -8.10
CA ARG A 40 7.11 4.26 -9.53
C ARG A 40 5.85 4.67 -10.26
N HIS A 41 6.03 5.26 -11.43
CA HIS A 41 4.94 5.71 -12.29
C HIS A 41 5.24 5.32 -13.73
N HIS A 42 4.21 5.01 -14.52
CA HIS A 42 4.38 5.03 -15.98
C HIS A 42 4.77 6.45 -16.41
N VAL A 43 5.60 6.56 -17.45
CA VAL A 43 5.99 7.85 -18.05
C VAL A 43 4.74 8.70 -18.37
N GLY A 44 3.73 8.10 -19.00
CA GLY A 44 2.48 8.78 -19.32
C GLY A 44 1.70 9.24 -18.09
N CYS A 45 1.65 8.42 -17.04
CA CYS A 45 1.00 8.78 -15.78
C CYS A 45 1.68 9.95 -15.07
N TRP A 46 3.02 9.97 -15.07
CA TRP A 46 3.80 11.07 -14.49
C TRP A 46 3.52 12.40 -15.21
N GLN A 47 3.52 12.39 -16.54
CA GLN A 47 3.23 13.57 -17.35
C GLN A 47 1.78 14.01 -17.21
N ALA A 48 0.83 13.08 -17.24
CA ALA A 48 -0.60 13.36 -17.07
C ALA A 48 -0.89 13.97 -15.69
N ASN A 49 -0.14 13.59 -14.67
CA ASN A 49 -0.22 14.21 -13.35
C ASN A 49 0.51 15.55 -13.27
N GLY A 50 1.03 16.12 -14.36
CA GLY A 50 1.74 17.40 -14.35
C GLY A 50 3.19 17.30 -13.86
N ASN A 51 3.85 16.18 -14.15
CA ASN A 51 5.25 15.91 -13.81
C ASN A 51 5.54 15.92 -12.29
N LYS A 52 4.63 15.35 -11.50
CA LYS A 52 4.72 15.25 -10.04
C LYS A 52 4.30 13.87 -9.53
N CYS A 53 4.74 13.55 -8.32
CA CYS A 53 4.37 12.35 -7.60
C CYS A 53 2.90 12.38 -7.15
N THR A 54 2.28 11.21 -7.04
CA THR A 54 0.92 11.02 -6.51
C THR A 54 0.90 10.36 -5.13
N ALA A 55 2.05 9.89 -4.64
CA ALA A 55 2.12 9.28 -3.34
C ALA A 55 1.73 10.30 -2.25
N TYR A 56 0.96 9.83 -1.28
CA TYR A 56 0.42 10.69 -0.24
C TYR A 56 1.55 11.38 0.54
N GLY A 57 1.55 12.72 0.56
CA GLY A 57 2.52 13.54 1.27
C GLY A 57 3.87 13.74 0.55
N CYS A 58 4.04 13.21 -0.67
CA CYS A 58 5.24 13.44 -1.46
C CYS A 58 5.15 14.74 -2.26
N THR A 59 6.22 15.53 -2.26
CA THR A 59 6.34 16.78 -3.04
C THR A 59 7.24 16.63 -4.27
N GLY A 60 7.65 15.40 -4.60
CA GLY A 60 8.57 15.13 -5.70
C GLY A 60 7.97 15.53 -7.04
N ALA A 61 8.72 16.32 -7.80
CA ALA A 61 8.36 16.80 -9.12
C ALA A 61 9.58 16.90 -10.04
N GLY A 62 9.36 16.93 -11.35
CA GLY A 62 10.43 17.10 -12.32
C GLY A 62 10.06 16.64 -13.72
N GLN A 63 10.54 17.38 -14.73
CA GLN A 63 10.36 16.98 -16.12
C GLN A 63 11.20 15.75 -16.46
N ILE A 64 10.64 14.89 -17.30
CA ILE A 64 11.34 13.73 -17.86
C ILE A 64 12.32 14.26 -18.89
N GLY A 65 13.62 14.04 -18.66
CA GLY A 65 14.64 14.36 -19.64
C GLY A 65 14.53 13.36 -20.78
N VAL A 66 14.45 13.84 -22.02
CA VAL A 66 14.59 12.96 -23.18
C VAL A 66 15.98 12.34 -23.08
N PRO A 67 16.13 11.00 -23.02
CA PRO A 67 17.43 10.41 -23.21
C PRO A 67 17.84 10.71 -24.65
N THR A 68 18.71 11.70 -24.83
CA THR A 68 19.41 11.88 -26.09
C THR A 68 20.28 10.66 -26.27
N ARG A 69 19.73 9.59 -26.86
CA ARG A 69 20.53 8.49 -27.37
C ARG A 69 21.41 9.13 -28.44
N PRO A 70 22.74 9.15 -28.31
CA PRO A 70 23.58 9.55 -29.42
C PRO A 70 23.27 8.58 -30.56
N LEU A 71 22.64 9.09 -31.63
CA LEU A 71 22.54 8.36 -32.90
C LEU A 71 23.97 7.99 -33.28
N GLY A 72 24.34 6.72 -33.19
CA GLY A 72 25.66 6.25 -33.58
C GLY A 72 26.49 5.51 -32.52
N GLN A 73 25.92 5.04 -31.41
CA GLN A 73 26.60 3.96 -30.67
C GLN A 73 26.36 2.63 -31.41
N PRO A 74 27.39 2.05 -32.07
CA PRO A 74 27.27 0.68 -32.56
C PRO A 74 26.96 -0.23 -31.38
N VAL A 75 26.08 -1.21 -31.60
CA VAL A 75 25.87 -2.32 -30.68
C VAL A 75 27.26 -2.91 -30.40
N ARG A 76 27.82 -2.62 -29.22
CA ARG A 76 29.03 -3.30 -28.77
C ARG A 76 28.62 -4.72 -28.47
N GLU A 77 28.83 -5.59 -29.45
CA GLU A 77 28.83 -7.02 -29.29
C GLU A 77 29.66 -7.35 -28.06
N HIS A 78 29.00 -7.87 -27.03
CA HIS A 78 29.66 -8.28 -25.81
C HIS A 78 30.45 -9.54 -26.16
N PRO A 79 31.80 -9.53 -26.12
CA PRO A 79 32.55 -10.73 -26.45
C PRO A 79 32.17 -11.80 -25.43
N THR A 80 31.70 -12.94 -25.92
CA THR A 80 31.41 -14.14 -25.13
C THR A 80 32.59 -14.41 -24.21
N ARG A 81 32.37 -14.23 -22.92
CA ARG A 81 33.34 -14.41 -21.84
C ARG A 81 33.85 -15.85 -21.90
N ARG A 82 35.05 -16.03 -22.46
CA ARG A 82 35.78 -17.30 -22.44
C ARG A 82 35.87 -17.77 -20.99
N THR A 83 35.32 -18.94 -20.71
CA THR A 83 35.40 -19.59 -19.40
C THR A 83 36.87 -19.80 -19.06
N ARG A 84 37.38 -19.04 -18.08
CA ARG A 84 38.70 -19.30 -17.50
C ARG A 84 38.52 -20.48 -16.55
N VAL A 85 38.96 -21.67 -16.97
CA VAL A 85 39.11 -22.82 -16.09
C VAL A 85 40.20 -22.45 -15.08
N ILE A 86 39.77 -22.22 -13.84
CA ILE A 86 40.68 -22.12 -12.69
C ILE A 86 40.95 -23.56 -12.27
N THR A 87 42.16 -24.04 -12.50
CA THR A 87 42.65 -25.26 -11.86
C THR A 87 42.67 -25.00 -10.35
N GLN A 88 41.75 -25.61 -9.61
CA GLN A 88 41.83 -25.65 -8.16
C GLN A 88 42.82 -26.75 -7.78
N ASP A 89 43.97 -26.36 -7.26
CA ASP A 89 44.84 -27.29 -6.53
C ASP A 89 44.13 -27.72 -5.23
N PRO A 90 44.20 -29.01 -4.85
CA PRO A 90 43.59 -29.49 -3.62
C PRO A 90 44.53 -29.30 -2.42
N GLU A 91 43.92 -29.01 -1.27
CA GLU A 91 44.44 -29.25 0.08
C GLU A 91 45.46 -28.25 0.69
N HIS A 92 44.96 -27.22 1.41
CA HIS A 92 45.57 -26.83 2.68
C HIS A 92 44.57 -26.14 3.65
N SER A 93 44.24 -26.85 4.73
CA SER A 93 43.82 -26.45 6.10
C SER A 93 42.87 -25.25 6.36
N PRO A 94 41.92 -25.39 7.32
CA PRO A 94 41.02 -24.31 7.71
C PRO A 94 41.70 -23.35 8.69
N ILE A 95 42.31 -22.28 8.18
CA ILE A 95 42.66 -21.12 9.02
C ILE A 95 41.42 -20.22 9.11
N ARG A 96 40.78 -20.25 10.27
CA ARG A 96 39.73 -19.32 10.71
C ARG A 96 40.12 -17.89 10.33
N PRO A 97 39.31 -17.14 9.55
CA PRO A 97 39.68 -15.77 9.20
C PRO A 97 39.70 -14.91 10.47
N PRO A 98 40.78 -14.15 10.73
CA PRO A 98 40.79 -13.18 11.80
C PRO A 98 39.70 -12.13 11.52
N ALA A 99 39.02 -11.71 12.58
CA ALA A 99 37.94 -10.74 12.56
C ALA A 99 38.16 -9.64 11.51
N ALA A 100 37.15 -9.44 10.67
CA ALA A 100 37.12 -8.42 9.63
C ALA A 100 37.55 -7.08 10.23
N ARG A 101 38.70 -6.58 9.76
CA ARG A 101 39.18 -5.25 10.11
C ARG A 101 38.21 -4.23 9.47
N PRO A 102 37.79 -3.17 10.18
CA PRO A 102 36.96 -2.13 9.59
C PRO A 102 37.66 -1.50 8.39
N ILE A 103 37.02 -1.50 7.22
CA ILE A 103 37.51 -0.79 6.03
C ILE A 103 37.26 0.71 6.28
N PRO A 104 38.30 1.55 6.40
CA PRO A 104 38.11 2.99 6.49
C PRO A 104 37.79 3.48 5.07
N ASN A 105 36.59 4.05 4.89
CA ASN A 105 36.10 4.69 3.66
C ASN A 105 35.43 3.79 2.59
N ALA A 106 34.55 2.87 2.99
CA ALA A 106 33.50 2.42 2.06
C ALA A 106 32.46 3.56 1.91
N PRO A 107 32.14 4.04 0.68
CA PRO A 107 31.06 4.98 0.47
C PRO A 107 29.76 4.32 0.92
N GLY A 108 29.25 4.78 2.07
CA GLY A 108 28.10 4.17 2.72
C GLY A 108 26.92 4.06 1.75
N SER A 109 26.44 2.84 1.56
CA SER A 109 25.11 2.56 1.06
C SER A 109 24.11 3.34 1.91
N LYS A 110 23.79 4.55 1.45
CA LYS A 110 22.87 5.50 2.08
C LYS A 110 21.43 5.09 1.78
N VAL A 111 21.11 3.83 2.03
CA VAL A 111 19.71 3.43 2.21
C VAL A 111 19.33 3.96 3.58
N ARG A 112 18.90 5.22 3.62
CA ARG A 112 18.19 5.75 4.77
C ARG A 112 16.90 4.95 4.86
N THR A 113 16.91 3.85 5.61
CA THR A 113 15.69 3.30 6.16
C THR A 113 15.14 4.38 7.09
N LEU A 114 14.27 5.23 6.56
CA LEU A 114 13.45 6.08 7.42
C LEU A 114 12.76 5.11 8.39
N PRO A 115 12.93 5.28 9.71
CA PRO A 115 12.25 4.42 10.67
C PRO A 115 10.77 4.50 10.33
N ALA A 116 10.14 3.34 10.13
CA ALA A 116 8.70 3.25 9.92
C ALA A 116 8.04 4.02 11.08
N GLY A 117 7.55 5.23 10.79
CA GLY A 117 7.07 6.14 11.80
C GLY A 117 5.90 5.48 12.53
N SER A 118 6.12 5.05 13.76
CA SER A 118 5.13 4.39 14.64
C SER A 118 3.92 5.28 14.94
N PHE A 119 3.95 6.55 14.53
CA PHE A 119 2.86 7.51 14.63
C PHE A 119 1.56 7.05 13.94
N GLY A 120 1.64 6.25 12.87
CA GLY A 120 0.44 5.68 12.23
C GLY A 120 -0.29 4.69 13.12
N CYS A 121 0.45 3.81 13.82
CA CYS A 121 -0.13 2.81 14.70
C CYS A 121 -0.71 3.43 15.98
N ALA A 122 0.02 4.35 16.62
CA ALA A 122 -0.44 5.02 17.84
C ALA A 122 -1.69 5.89 17.59
N ARG A 123 -1.74 6.61 16.46
CA ARG A 123 -2.89 7.45 16.11
C ARG A 123 -4.15 6.62 15.83
N THR A 124 -4.02 5.50 15.12
CA THR A 124 -5.15 4.59 14.86
C THR A 124 -5.66 3.94 16.14
N CYS A 125 -4.76 3.48 17.03
CA CYS A 125 -5.16 2.93 18.33
C CYS A 125 -5.95 3.93 19.16
N LEU A 126 -5.50 5.20 19.22
CA LEU A 126 -6.20 6.25 19.95
C LEU A 126 -7.60 6.54 19.38
N PHE A 127 -7.78 6.55 18.06
CA PHE A 127 -9.10 6.73 17.48
C PHE A 127 -10.05 5.57 17.79
N ILE A 128 -9.56 4.33 17.72
CA ILE A 128 -10.35 3.14 18.03
C ILE A 128 -10.82 3.16 19.49
N THR A 129 -9.95 3.53 20.43
CA THR A 129 -10.33 3.61 21.86
C THR A 129 -11.38 4.69 22.10
N ILE A 130 -11.26 5.86 21.49
CA ILE A 130 -12.26 6.93 21.59
C ILE A 130 -13.62 6.47 21.04
N ILE A 131 -13.64 5.84 19.86
CA ILE A 131 -14.88 5.34 19.24
C ILE A 131 -15.55 4.31 20.16
N LEU A 132 -14.78 3.36 20.70
CA LEU A 132 -15.30 2.33 21.59
C LEU A 132 -15.92 2.94 22.85
N VAL A 133 -15.25 3.92 23.47
CA VAL A 133 -15.77 4.63 24.65
C VAL A 133 -17.08 5.36 24.34
N VAL A 134 -17.16 6.06 23.20
CA VAL A 134 -18.40 6.76 22.79
C VAL A 134 -19.55 5.78 22.56
N ILE A 135 -19.29 4.63 21.93
CA ILE A 135 -20.30 3.59 21.71
C ILE A 135 -20.81 3.03 23.03
N LEU A 136 -19.91 2.68 23.96
CA LEU A 136 -20.29 2.16 25.28
C LEU A 136 -21.12 3.18 26.07
N LEU A 137 -20.77 4.46 26.00
CA LEU A 137 -21.51 5.54 26.64
C LEU A 137 -22.91 5.71 26.02
N ALA A 138 -23.03 5.62 24.69
CA ALA A 138 -24.33 5.68 24.03
C ALA A 138 -25.24 4.50 24.43
N ILE A 139 -24.70 3.28 24.47
CA ILE A 139 -25.42 2.07 24.89
C ILE A 139 -25.87 2.18 26.35
N SER A 140 -25.00 2.67 27.25
CA SER A 140 -25.34 2.82 28.66
C SER A 140 -26.43 3.88 28.88
N CYS A 141 -26.34 5.03 28.19
CA CYS A 141 -27.38 6.05 28.21
C CYS A 141 -28.73 5.50 27.72
N PHE A 142 -28.73 4.79 26.59
CA PHE A 142 -29.96 4.21 26.05
C PHE A 142 -30.54 3.12 26.96
N GLY A 143 -29.69 2.25 27.49
CA GLY A 143 -30.10 1.19 28.42
C GLY A 143 -30.69 1.75 29.71
N LEU A 144 -30.07 2.78 30.28
CA LEU A 144 -30.58 3.44 31.49
C LEU A 144 -31.90 4.16 31.22
N TRP A 145 -32.03 4.84 30.08
CA TRP A 145 -33.29 5.46 29.64
C TRP A 145 -34.41 4.41 29.48
N ALA A 146 -34.13 3.29 28.82
CA ALA A 146 -35.10 2.22 28.61
C ALA A 146 -35.54 1.58 29.94
N LEU A 147 -34.61 1.38 30.88
CA LEU A 147 -34.90 0.88 32.23
C LEU A 147 -35.75 1.87 33.03
N ALA A 148 -35.40 3.16 33.00
CA ALA A 148 -36.18 4.21 33.65
C ALA A 148 -37.62 4.25 33.09
N ASN A 149 -37.78 4.16 31.76
CA ASN A 149 -39.09 4.11 31.13
C ASN A 149 -39.90 2.87 31.56
N ARG A 150 -39.26 1.70 31.71
CA ARG A 150 -39.90 0.48 32.23
C ARG A 150 -40.36 0.61 33.67
N ILE A 151 -39.62 1.34 34.51
CA ILE A 151 -39.96 1.53 35.93
C ILE A 151 -41.02 2.63 36.08
N MET A 152 -40.89 3.73 35.34
CA MET A 152 -41.77 4.91 35.46
C MET A 152 -43.12 4.75 34.76
N MET A 153 -43.26 3.81 33.82
CA MET A 153 -44.55 3.44 33.23
C MET A 153 -45.03 2.12 33.85
N PRO A 154 -45.60 2.13 35.09
CA PRO A 154 -46.22 0.95 35.65
C PRO A 154 -47.31 0.47 34.69
N THR A 155 -47.29 -0.84 34.44
CA THR A 155 -48.02 -1.63 33.43
C THR A 155 -49.55 -1.61 33.53
N ASN A 156 -50.17 -0.58 34.13
CA ASN A 156 -51.61 -0.49 34.32
C ASN A 156 -52.33 0.34 33.23
N SER A 157 -51.61 0.93 32.27
CA SER A 157 -52.22 1.53 31.07
C SER A 157 -52.03 0.62 29.85
N VAL A 158 -53.00 -0.29 29.69
CA VAL A 158 -53.60 -0.84 28.45
C VAL A 158 -52.70 -1.01 27.20
N PRO A 159 -52.65 -2.20 26.58
CA PRO A 159 -51.95 -2.39 25.31
C PRO A 159 -52.69 -1.71 24.15
N ILE A 160 -52.25 -0.51 23.76
CA ILE A 160 -52.77 0.22 22.57
C ILE A 160 -52.24 -0.40 21.24
N TYR A 161 -51.38 -1.43 21.30
CA TYR A 161 -50.90 -2.15 20.11
C TYR A 161 -51.80 -3.34 19.70
N ALA A 162 -53.00 -3.46 20.25
CA ALA A 162 -53.89 -4.60 20.05
C ALA A 162 -54.83 -4.60 18.81
N PRO A 163 -54.81 -3.65 17.84
CA PRO A 163 -55.59 -3.87 16.61
C PRO A 163 -54.76 -3.75 15.33
N LEU A 164 -53.61 -4.42 15.24
CA LEU A 164 -52.99 -4.70 13.93
C LEU A 164 -52.99 -6.20 13.56
N PHE A 165 -53.12 -7.10 14.53
CA PHE A 165 -53.22 -8.54 14.25
C PHE A 165 -54.63 -8.99 13.86
N GLU A 166 -55.71 -8.30 14.28
CA GLU A 166 -57.08 -8.62 13.84
C GLU A 166 -57.39 -8.14 12.40
N ALA A 167 -56.69 -7.11 11.90
CA ALA A 167 -56.90 -6.63 10.54
C ALA A 167 -56.39 -7.60 9.45
N LEU A 168 -55.49 -8.53 9.80
CA LEU A 168 -55.00 -9.57 8.89
C LEU A 168 -55.82 -10.87 8.93
N ALA A 169 -56.74 -11.02 9.90
CA ALA A 169 -57.65 -12.16 10.00
C ALA A 169 -58.91 -12.03 9.12
N PHE A 170 -59.14 -10.85 8.51
CA PHE A 170 -60.28 -10.55 7.63
C PHE A 170 -59.91 -10.49 6.14
N ILE A 171 -58.97 -11.34 5.69
CA ILE A 171 -58.86 -11.63 4.25
C ILE A 171 -59.90 -12.70 3.94
N PRO A 172 -61.02 -12.39 3.25
CA PRO A 172 -61.91 -13.44 2.78
C PRO A 172 -61.14 -14.30 1.77
N ALA A 173 -61.16 -15.60 2.00
CA ALA A 173 -60.63 -16.60 1.10
C ALA A 173 -61.13 -16.35 -0.33
N LEU A 174 -60.22 -15.99 -1.25
CA LEU A 174 -60.50 -16.08 -2.68
C LEU A 174 -60.77 -17.55 -3.00
N SER A 175 -62.03 -17.85 -3.30
CA SER A 175 -62.44 -19.14 -3.87
C SER A 175 -61.99 -19.20 -5.33
N PRO A 176 -61.34 -20.29 -5.78
CA PRO A 176 -61.03 -20.47 -7.19
C PRO A 176 -62.24 -21.10 -7.90
N LEU A 177 -62.74 -20.43 -8.93
CA LEU A 177 -63.56 -20.99 -10.01
C LEU A 177 -63.05 -20.42 -11.33
#